data_AF-A0A4S5CD42-F1
#
_entry.id   AF-A0A4S5CD42-F1
#
_cell.length_a   1.000
_cell.length_b   1.000
_cell.length_c   1.000
_cell.angle_alpha   90.00
_cell.angle_beta   90.00
_cell.angle_gamma   90.00
#
_symmetry.space_group_name_H-M   'P 1'
#
loop_
_entity.id
_entity.type
_entity.pdbx_description
1 polymer ?
#
loop_
_entity_poly.entity_id
_entity_poly.type
_entity_poly.pdbx_seq_one_letter_code
_entity_poly.pdbx_strand_id
1 'polypeptide(L)'
;MTSSRCFDESFLNDRLAKQRRWNEAGLTSGSGKPFEIRVVGKPIQMDQALSNGTVARTSDTAKARRRCSKNKKITNKERSPHRRELDRLDKDPANQATEHYQQTLLFWLLEVHHPELYRLTSAVPMGEYRSLAAAGRVRAEGGKSSYPDITHDRARGIYHGLKIEMKRPETTTQKHGTATTGQVAYLDLLTSEGYYCPICYSALDALTVILQYQELKEGEVMPERCAEFGMID
;
A
#
# COMPACT_ATOMS: atom_id res chain seq x y z
N MET A 1 -9.52 17.14 35.98
CA MET A 1 -9.16 17.86 34.75
C MET A 1 -8.01 17.10 34.12
N THR A 2 -8.29 16.28 33.10
CA THR A 2 -7.26 15.55 32.37
C THR A 2 -6.42 16.56 31.61
N SER A 3 -5.14 16.70 31.98
CA SER A 3 -4.17 17.46 31.19
C SER A 3 -4.23 16.94 29.76
N SER A 4 -4.80 17.74 28.86
CA SER A 4 -4.84 17.43 27.45
C SER A 4 -3.40 17.22 27.01
N ARG A 5 -3.05 16.01 26.56
CA ARG A 5 -1.77 15.73 25.93
C ARG A 5 -1.82 16.37 24.54
N CYS A 6 -1.86 17.70 24.47
CA CYS A 6 -1.77 18.43 23.23
C CYS A 6 -0.31 18.50 22.79
N PHE A 7 -0.11 18.51 21.48
CA PHE A 7 1.16 18.87 20.89
C PHE A 7 1.36 20.38 21.10
N ASP A 8 1.86 20.76 22.27
CA ASP A 8 2.07 22.14 22.68
C ASP A 8 3.54 22.54 22.67
N GLU A 9 3.80 23.80 23.03
CA GLU A 9 5.16 24.34 23.07
C GLU A 9 6.05 23.62 24.08
N SER A 10 5.49 23.11 25.19
CA SER A 10 6.24 22.35 26.19
C SER A 10 6.71 21.01 25.62
N PHE A 11 5.83 20.30 24.89
CA PHE A 11 6.18 19.07 24.19
C PHE A 11 7.30 19.29 23.16
N LEU A 12 7.23 20.38 22.38
CA LEU A 12 8.26 20.70 21.40
C LEU A 12 9.60 21.02 22.09
N ASN A 13 9.58 21.80 23.17
CA ASN A 13 10.77 22.16 23.94
C ASN A 13 11.46 20.93 24.54
N ASP A 14 10.70 19.96 25.04
CA ASP A 14 11.25 18.68 25.54
C ASP A 14 11.95 17.88 24.45
N ARG A 15 11.38 17.84 23.23
CA ARG A 15 12.00 17.18 22.08
C ARG A 15 13.30 17.87 21.67
N LEU A 16 13.32 19.20 21.61
CA LEU A 16 14.51 19.98 21.28
C LEU A 16 15.61 19.83 22.34
N ALA A 17 15.25 19.83 23.63
CA ALA A 17 16.19 19.59 24.73
C ALA A 17 16.83 18.19 24.65
N LYS A 18 16.06 17.18 24.23
CA LYS A 18 16.60 15.83 23.98
C LYS A 18 17.61 15.81 22.83
N GLN A 19 17.33 16.52 21.74
CA GLN A 19 18.26 16.63 20.61
C GLN A 19 19.55 17.35 20.99
N ARG A 20 19.47 18.46 21.75
CA ARG A 20 20.64 19.17 22.27
C ARG A 20 21.55 18.24 23.08
N ARG A 21 20.98 17.48 24.02
CA ARG A 21 21.72 16.49 24.81
C ARG A 21 22.43 15.45 23.94
N TRP A 22 21.82 15.02 22.83
CA TRP A 22 22.47 14.08 21.93
C TRP A 22 23.64 14.70 21.16
N ASN A 23 23.49 15.93 20.68
CA ASN A 23 24.57 16.66 20.03
C ASN A 23 25.72 16.94 21.00
N GLU A 24 25.42 17.36 22.23
CA GLU A 24 26.40 17.56 23.31
C GLU A 24 27.15 16.27 23.65
N ALA A 25 26.47 15.12 23.58
CA ALA A 25 27.07 13.79 23.77
C ALA A 25 27.84 13.27 22.53
N GLY A 26 27.94 14.06 21.45
CA GLY A 26 28.63 13.65 20.21
C GLY A 26 27.94 12.53 19.44
N LEU A 27 26.67 12.22 19.75
CA LEU A 27 25.90 11.22 19.03
C LEU A 27 25.51 11.76 17.64
N THR A 28 25.40 10.86 16.66
CA THR A 28 24.95 11.20 15.31
C THR A 28 23.77 10.34 14.89
N SER A 29 22.99 10.82 13.93
CA SER A 29 21.89 10.06 13.32
C SER A 29 22.42 8.86 12.54
N GLY A 30 21.52 7.94 12.13
CA GLY A 30 21.88 6.82 11.23
C GLY A 30 22.47 7.26 9.87
N SER A 31 22.35 8.54 9.52
CA SER A 31 22.98 9.13 8.33
C SER A 31 24.37 9.76 8.59
N GLY A 32 24.88 9.66 9.83
CA GLY A 32 26.14 10.29 10.27
C GLY A 32 26.07 11.80 10.48
N LYS A 33 24.88 12.41 10.31
CA LYS A 33 24.66 13.85 10.52
C LYS A 33 24.20 14.17 11.95
N PRO A 34 24.48 15.37 12.48
CA PRO A 34 23.91 15.86 13.73
C PRO A 34 22.37 15.81 13.72
N PHE A 35 21.74 15.80 14.89
CA PHE A 35 20.27 15.70 15.02
C PHE A 35 19.53 17.00 14.67
N GLU A 36 20.12 17.87 13.86
CA GLU A 36 19.53 19.13 13.42
C GLU A 36 18.39 18.89 12.43
N ILE A 37 17.16 19.03 12.91
CA ILE A 37 16.01 19.22 12.04
C ILE A 37 16.00 20.69 11.64
N ARG A 38 16.32 20.99 10.37
CA ARG A 38 16.00 22.33 9.84
C ARG A 38 14.49 22.49 9.92
N VAL A 39 14.02 23.38 10.79
CA VAL A 39 12.65 23.89 10.70
C VAL A 39 12.59 24.69 9.40
N VAL A 40 12.28 24.01 8.29
CA VAL A 40 12.04 24.68 7.02
C VAL A 40 10.69 25.37 7.15
N GLY A 41 10.73 26.67 7.40
CA GLY A 41 9.55 27.53 7.32
C GLY A 41 9.72 28.80 8.16
N LYS A 42 9.80 29.95 7.50
CA LYS A 42 9.20 31.16 8.07
C LYS A 42 7.73 30.83 8.41
N PRO A 43 7.12 31.46 9.43
CA PRO A 43 5.71 31.27 9.74
C PRO A 43 4.87 31.36 8.46
N ILE A 44 3.97 30.40 8.23
CA ILE A 44 3.02 30.46 7.12
C ILE A 44 2.12 31.68 7.37
N GLN A 45 2.39 32.80 6.71
CA GLN A 45 1.40 33.86 6.55
C GLN A 45 0.36 33.35 5.54
N MET A 46 -0.89 33.20 5.98
CA MET A 46 -2.03 32.69 5.19
C MET A 46 -2.57 33.70 4.16
N ASP A 47 -1.75 34.61 3.65
CA ASP A 47 -2.10 35.51 2.56
C ASP A 47 -0.97 35.46 1.53
N GLN A 48 -1.33 35.39 0.24
CA GLN A 48 -0.46 35.31 -0.94
C GLN A 48 -0.11 33.89 -1.43
N ALA A 49 -1.15 33.12 -1.76
CA ALA A 49 -1.06 32.05 -2.74
C ALA A 49 -1.92 32.36 -3.98
N LEU A 50 -1.78 33.57 -4.54
CA LEU A 50 -2.28 33.93 -5.86
C LEU A 50 -1.28 34.88 -6.52
N SER A 51 -0.27 34.31 -7.19
CA SER A 51 0.25 34.80 -8.48
C SER A 51 1.61 34.17 -8.79
N ASN A 52 1.78 33.84 -10.06
CA ASN A 52 3.04 33.64 -10.78
C ASN A 52 3.65 32.23 -10.75
N GLY A 53 3.22 31.44 -11.73
CA GLY A 53 3.94 30.27 -12.22
C GLY A 53 3.84 30.17 -13.75
N THR A 54 4.51 31.07 -14.47
CA THR A 54 4.71 30.96 -15.92
C THR A 54 5.72 29.84 -16.19
N VAL A 55 5.25 28.70 -16.72
CA VAL A 55 6.10 27.58 -17.11
C VAL A 55 6.66 27.81 -18.51
N ALA A 56 7.97 28.01 -18.59
CA ALA A 56 8.71 28.04 -19.85
C ALA A 56 8.75 26.63 -20.48
N ARG A 57 8.24 26.51 -21.70
CA ARG A 57 8.36 25.33 -22.56
C ARG A 57 9.72 25.35 -23.25
N THR A 58 10.57 24.36 -22.99
CA THR A 58 11.72 24.04 -23.85
C THR A 58 11.40 22.79 -24.65
N SER A 59 11.23 22.96 -25.95
CA SER A 59 10.99 21.91 -26.93
C SER A 59 12.32 21.34 -27.45
N ASP A 60 12.78 20.23 -26.89
CA ASP A 60 13.87 19.43 -27.48
C ASP A 60 13.30 18.21 -28.21
N THR A 61 12.59 18.47 -29.30
CA THR A 61 12.11 17.45 -30.24
C THR A 61 13.09 17.29 -31.40
N ALA A 62 14.26 16.68 -31.19
CA ALA A 62 15.16 16.33 -32.30
C ALA A 62 16.27 15.32 -31.97
N LYS A 63 16.00 14.19 -31.28
CA LYS A 63 16.98 13.05 -31.31
C LYS A 63 16.46 11.65 -31.00
N ALA A 64 15.15 11.42 -30.99
CA ALA A 64 14.58 10.09 -30.75
C ALA A 64 14.03 9.46 -32.04
N ARG A 65 14.85 9.34 -33.10
CA ARG A 65 14.58 8.44 -34.22
C ARG A 65 15.83 7.61 -34.51
N ARG A 66 15.61 6.29 -34.58
CA ARG A 66 16.53 5.18 -34.91
C ARG A 66 17.32 4.58 -33.76
N ARG A 67 16.73 3.54 -33.16
CA ARG A 67 17.34 2.20 -33.06
C ARG A 67 16.21 1.19 -32.80
N CYS A 68 15.75 0.52 -33.86
CA CYS A 68 15.11 -0.79 -33.71
C CYS A 68 16.19 -1.69 -33.12
N SER A 69 16.13 -1.90 -31.80
CA SER A 69 17.16 -2.62 -31.06
C SER A 69 16.86 -4.11 -31.17
N LYS A 70 17.85 -4.84 -31.68
CA LYS A 70 18.01 -6.30 -31.59
C LYS A 70 17.47 -6.81 -30.25
N ASN A 71 16.73 -7.93 -30.26
CA ASN A 71 16.19 -8.64 -29.08
C ASN A 71 17.23 -8.70 -27.96
N LYS A 72 17.19 -7.71 -27.05
CA LYS A 72 18.04 -7.67 -25.87
C LYS A 72 17.45 -8.69 -24.91
N LYS A 73 18.21 -9.74 -24.56
CA LYS A 73 17.81 -10.66 -23.49
C LYS A 73 17.56 -9.83 -22.24
N ILE A 74 16.32 -9.81 -21.75
CA ILE A 74 15.93 -9.11 -20.53
C ILE A 74 16.75 -9.70 -19.39
N THR A 75 17.56 -8.87 -18.74
CA THR A 75 18.36 -9.29 -17.59
C THR A 75 17.46 -9.54 -16.38
N ASN A 76 17.88 -10.35 -15.41
CA ASN A 76 17.07 -10.65 -14.22
C ASN A 76 16.75 -9.38 -13.38
N LYS A 77 17.54 -8.31 -13.53
CA LYS A 77 17.29 -7.00 -12.89
C LYS A 77 16.23 -6.16 -13.61
N GLU A 78 16.05 -6.38 -14.92
CA GLU A 78 15.03 -5.73 -15.75
C GLU A 78 13.69 -6.49 -15.69
N ARG A 79 13.64 -7.63 -15.01
CA ARG A 79 12.44 -8.46 -14.89
C ARG A 79 11.62 -8.05 -13.66
N SER A 80 10.30 -7.99 -13.85
CA SER A 80 9.31 -7.73 -12.79
C SER A 80 9.63 -8.51 -11.51
N PRO A 81 9.60 -7.87 -10.32
CA PRO A 81 9.77 -8.57 -9.05
C PRO A 81 8.72 -9.66 -8.86
N HIS A 82 7.47 -9.40 -9.27
CA HIS A 82 6.36 -10.35 -9.19
C HIS A 82 6.62 -11.56 -10.07
N ARG A 83 7.07 -11.35 -11.31
CA ARG A 83 7.38 -12.46 -12.22
C ARG A 83 8.50 -13.35 -11.70
N ARG A 84 9.54 -12.75 -11.11
CA ARG A 84 10.67 -13.50 -10.52
C ARG A 84 10.22 -14.35 -9.33
N GLU A 85 9.32 -13.81 -8.52
CA GLU A 85 8.76 -14.53 -7.39
C GLU A 85 7.81 -15.64 -7.81
N LEU A 86 6.95 -15.42 -8.82
CA LEU A 86 6.12 -16.47 -9.41
C LEU A 86 6.99 -17.62 -9.96
N ASP A 87 8.04 -17.33 -10.73
CA ASP A 87 8.96 -18.36 -11.23
C ASP A 87 9.63 -19.16 -10.08
N ARG A 88 9.81 -18.56 -8.90
CA ARG A 88 10.33 -19.25 -7.71
C ARG A 88 9.26 -20.15 -7.09
N LEU A 89 8.03 -19.65 -6.95
CA LEU A 89 6.91 -20.36 -6.36
C LEU A 89 6.42 -21.51 -7.24
N ASP A 90 6.41 -21.33 -8.57
CA ASP A 90 6.00 -22.32 -9.57
C ASP A 90 6.84 -23.61 -9.57
N LYS A 91 7.98 -23.61 -8.84
CA LYS A 91 8.77 -24.83 -8.61
C LYS A 91 8.03 -25.88 -7.78
N ASP A 92 7.03 -25.46 -7.00
CA ASP A 92 6.17 -26.34 -6.23
C ASP A 92 4.70 -25.93 -6.46
N PRO A 93 3.90 -26.76 -7.16
CA PRO A 93 2.49 -26.48 -7.43
C PRO A 93 1.64 -26.23 -6.17
N ALA A 94 2.03 -26.75 -5.01
CA ALA A 94 1.32 -26.51 -3.75
C ALA A 94 1.27 -25.02 -3.38
N ASN A 95 2.25 -24.23 -3.85
CA ASN A 95 2.27 -22.79 -3.60
C ASN A 95 1.09 -22.06 -4.24
N GLN A 96 0.49 -22.59 -5.31
CA GLN A 96 -0.65 -21.94 -5.99
C GLN A 96 -1.86 -21.79 -5.05
N ALA A 97 -1.97 -22.64 -4.04
CA ALA A 97 -3.01 -22.57 -3.02
C ALA A 97 -2.68 -21.59 -1.86
N THR A 98 -1.56 -20.87 -1.89
CA THR A 98 -1.16 -19.96 -0.82
C THR A 98 -1.64 -18.52 -1.10
N GLU A 99 -1.92 -17.79 -0.03
CA GLU A 99 -2.28 -16.36 -0.08
C GLU A 99 -1.17 -15.53 -0.75
N HIS A 100 0.10 -15.81 -0.41
CA HIS A 100 1.27 -15.13 -0.99
C HIS A 100 1.36 -15.31 -2.51
N TYR A 101 1.12 -16.53 -3.01
CA TYR A 101 1.11 -16.77 -4.45
C TYR A 101 0.00 -15.99 -5.15
N GLN A 102 -1.23 -16.03 -4.60
CA GLN A 102 -2.37 -15.32 -5.18
C GLN A 102 -2.16 -13.80 -5.21
N GLN A 103 -1.63 -13.23 -4.13
CA GLN A 103 -1.28 -11.81 -4.09
C GLN A 103 -0.16 -11.46 -5.09
N THR A 104 0.90 -12.27 -5.16
CA THR A 104 2.00 -12.07 -6.14
C THR A 104 1.48 -12.14 -7.57
N LEU A 105 0.59 -13.09 -7.85
CA LEU A 105 -0.03 -13.25 -9.17
C LEU A 105 -0.90 -12.04 -9.52
N LEU A 106 -1.70 -11.53 -8.59
CA LEU A 106 -2.50 -10.32 -8.79
C LEU A 106 -1.62 -9.13 -9.18
N PHE A 107 -0.55 -8.86 -8.45
CA PHE A 107 0.33 -7.72 -8.75
C PHE A 107 1.07 -7.89 -10.08
N TRP A 108 1.43 -9.11 -10.48
CA TRP A 108 1.96 -9.38 -11.81
C TRP A 108 0.92 -9.09 -12.91
N LEU A 109 -0.33 -9.54 -12.73
CA LEU A 109 -1.42 -9.28 -13.67
C LEU A 109 -1.69 -7.78 -13.82
N LEU A 110 -1.77 -7.05 -12.71
CA LEU A 110 -1.92 -5.59 -12.72
C LEU A 110 -0.76 -4.91 -13.43
N GLU A 111 0.49 -5.28 -13.12
CA GLU A 111 1.67 -4.66 -13.73
C GLU A 111 1.70 -4.86 -15.27
N VAL A 112 1.35 -6.05 -15.74
CA VAL A 112 1.42 -6.40 -17.17
C VAL A 112 0.21 -5.89 -17.96
N HIS A 113 -1.00 -6.02 -17.42
CA HIS A 113 -2.25 -5.80 -18.16
C HIS A 113 -2.94 -4.47 -17.80
N HIS A 114 -2.70 -3.91 -16.62
CA HIS A 114 -3.38 -2.71 -16.10
C HIS A 114 -2.40 -1.75 -15.39
N PRO A 115 -1.37 -1.24 -16.07
CA PRO A 115 -0.29 -0.47 -15.46
C PRO A 115 -0.77 0.81 -14.76
N GLU A 116 -1.90 1.38 -15.17
CA GLU A 116 -2.55 2.51 -14.52
C GLU A 116 -3.17 2.14 -13.17
N LEU A 117 -3.73 0.93 -13.04
CA LEU A 117 -4.27 0.43 -11.77
C LEU A 117 -3.13 0.00 -10.85
N TYR A 118 -2.10 -0.66 -11.41
CA TYR A 118 -0.89 -1.04 -10.66
C TYR A 118 -0.25 0.16 -9.93
N ARG A 119 -0.21 1.34 -10.54
CA ARG A 119 0.34 2.56 -9.92
C ARG A 119 -0.45 3.06 -8.70
N LEU A 120 -1.73 2.69 -8.59
CA LEU A 120 -2.62 3.09 -7.51
C LEU A 120 -2.87 1.97 -6.50
N THR A 121 -2.36 0.76 -6.77
CA THR A 121 -2.52 -0.41 -5.92
C THR A 121 -1.20 -0.73 -5.22
N SER A 122 -1.23 -0.92 -3.90
CA SER A 122 -0.05 -1.26 -3.10
C SER A 122 -0.34 -2.37 -2.11
N ALA A 123 0.63 -3.26 -1.93
CA ALA A 123 0.61 -4.24 -0.85
C ALA A 123 0.97 -3.56 0.48
N VAL A 124 0.31 -3.98 1.55
CA VAL A 124 0.53 -3.53 2.91
C VAL A 124 1.17 -4.69 3.68
N PRO A 125 2.50 -4.69 3.88
CA PRO A 125 3.23 -5.87 4.36
C PRO A 125 3.10 -6.06 5.89
N MET A 126 1.88 -6.15 6.40
CA MET A 126 1.59 -6.30 7.84
C MET A 126 1.49 -7.76 8.28
N GLY A 127 1.22 -8.70 7.38
CA GLY A 127 1.15 -10.14 7.66
C GLY A 127 2.49 -10.91 7.64
N GLU A 128 3.57 -10.31 7.15
CA GLU A 128 4.85 -11.04 6.97
C GLU A 128 5.50 -11.44 8.30
N TYR A 129 6.10 -12.64 8.32
CA TYR A 129 6.87 -13.11 9.47
C TYR A 129 8.02 -12.14 9.77
N ARG A 130 8.11 -11.77 11.05
CA ARG A 130 9.16 -10.90 11.56
C ARG A 130 9.48 -11.29 12.99
N SER A 131 10.70 -10.99 13.44
CA SER A 131 11.06 -11.20 14.84
C SER A 131 10.17 -10.36 15.76
N LEU A 132 9.96 -10.81 17.00
CA LEU A 132 9.13 -10.10 17.98
C LEU A 132 9.59 -8.64 18.18
N ALA A 133 10.91 -8.40 18.17
CA ALA A 133 11.46 -7.05 18.25
C ALA A 133 11.10 -6.20 17.04
N ALA A 134 11.14 -6.77 15.83
CA ALA A 134 10.71 -6.07 14.62
C ALA A 134 9.20 -5.79 14.62
N ALA A 135 8.37 -6.75 15.06
CA ALA A 135 6.93 -6.55 15.23
C ALA A 135 6.61 -5.43 16.24
N GLY A 136 7.34 -5.38 17.35
CA GLY A 136 7.21 -4.31 18.35
C GLY A 136 7.50 -2.92 17.76
N ARG A 137 8.55 -2.79 16.94
CA ARG A 137 8.88 -1.54 16.24
C ARG A 137 7.79 -1.13 15.25
N VAL A 138 7.34 -2.04 14.39
CA VAL A 138 6.26 -1.77 13.42
C VAL A 138 4.98 -1.32 14.13
N ARG A 139 4.62 -1.97 15.24
CA ARG A 139 3.45 -1.57 16.05
C ARG A 139 3.64 -0.19 16.67
N ALA A 140 4.85 0.14 17.15
CA ALA A 140 5.18 1.46 17.70
C ALA A 140 5.17 2.56 16.62
N GLU A 141 5.47 2.22 15.38
CA GLU A 141 5.36 3.09 14.19
C GLU A 141 3.90 3.27 13.72
N GLY A 142 2.95 2.55 14.33
CA GLY A 142 1.52 2.65 14.04
C GLY A 142 0.95 1.49 13.23
N GLY A 143 1.77 0.49 12.88
CA GLY A 143 1.33 -0.71 12.17
C GLY A 143 0.18 -1.42 12.89
N LYS A 144 -0.85 -1.77 12.12
CA LYS A 144 -2.05 -2.46 12.62
C LYS A 144 -2.06 -3.88 12.08
N SER A 145 -2.12 -4.87 12.97
CA SER A 145 -2.07 -6.29 12.59
C SER A 145 -3.24 -6.75 11.73
N SER A 146 -4.36 -6.03 11.78
CA SER A 146 -5.60 -6.36 11.06
C SER A 146 -5.85 -5.43 9.87
N TYR A 147 -4.85 -4.63 9.47
CA TYR A 147 -4.99 -3.78 8.29
C TYR A 147 -5.04 -4.66 7.03
N PRO A 148 -5.93 -4.38 6.06
CA PRO A 148 -6.07 -5.19 4.85
C PRO A 148 -4.78 -5.30 4.05
N ASP A 149 -4.57 -6.47 3.43
CA ASP A 149 -3.33 -6.80 2.70
C ASP A 149 -3.03 -5.85 1.52
N ILE A 150 -4.06 -5.31 0.88
CA ILE A 150 -3.92 -4.50 -0.33
C ILE A 150 -4.75 -3.23 -0.21
N THR A 151 -4.18 -2.11 -0.64
CA THR A 151 -4.87 -0.84 -0.83
C THR A 151 -4.91 -0.47 -2.30
N HIS A 152 -6.05 0.06 -2.75
CA HIS A 152 -6.20 0.71 -4.04
C HIS A 152 -6.71 2.14 -3.81
N ASP A 153 -5.80 3.11 -3.99
CA ASP A 153 -5.98 4.51 -3.57
C ASP A 153 -6.65 5.33 -4.67
N ARG A 154 -7.90 4.97 -4.99
CA ARG A 154 -8.72 5.68 -5.97
C ARG A 154 -10.18 5.71 -5.53
N ALA A 155 -10.77 6.89 -5.41
CA ALA A 155 -12.20 7.03 -5.14
C ALA A 155 -13.03 6.66 -6.38
N ARG A 156 -14.09 5.88 -6.16
CA ARG A 156 -15.03 5.38 -7.19
C ARG A 156 -16.39 5.12 -6.58
N GLY A 157 -17.45 5.29 -7.36
CA GLY A 157 -18.80 5.09 -6.82
C GLY A 157 -19.11 6.05 -5.68
N ILE A 158 -19.63 5.47 -4.60
CA ILE A 158 -19.79 6.13 -3.29
C ILE A 158 -18.56 6.00 -2.37
N TYR A 159 -17.51 5.29 -2.79
CA TYR A 159 -16.42 4.85 -1.93
C TYR A 159 -15.18 5.75 -2.02
N HIS A 160 -14.52 5.97 -0.88
CA HIS A 160 -13.28 6.75 -0.80
C HIS A 160 -12.04 6.01 -1.32
N GLY A 161 -12.11 4.68 -1.38
CA GLY A 161 -11.06 3.80 -1.90
C GLY A 161 -11.45 2.33 -1.71
N LEU A 162 -10.56 1.45 -2.16
CA LEU A 162 -10.73 0.00 -2.07
C LEU A 162 -9.64 -0.62 -1.19
N LYS A 163 -10.03 -1.50 -0.26
CA LYS A 163 -9.15 -2.24 0.64
C LYS A 163 -9.45 -3.73 0.50
N ILE A 164 -8.48 -4.53 0.07
CA ILE A 164 -8.70 -5.96 -0.17
C ILE A 164 -7.95 -6.74 0.90
N GLU A 165 -8.68 -7.62 1.58
CA GLU A 165 -8.11 -8.68 2.41
C GLU A 165 -7.99 -9.95 1.56
N MET A 166 -6.80 -10.50 1.42
CA MET A 166 -6.58 -11.73 0.68
C MET A 166 -6.73 -12.93 1.60
N LYS A 167 -7.30 -14.02 1.09
CA LYS A 167 -7.31 -15.31 1.77
C LYS A 167 -6.92 -16.40 0.78
N ARG A 168 -6.37 -17.50 1.31
CA ARG A 168 -6.06 -18.66 0.47
C ARG A 168 -7.34 -19.19 -0.21
N PRO A 169 -7.26 -19.67 -1.47
CA PRO A 169 -8.38 -20.29 -2.16
C PRO A 169 -8.76 -21.62 -1.52
N GLU A 170 -9.98 -22.07 -1.79
CA GLU A 170 -10.37 -23.46 -1.58
C GLU A 170 -9.66 -24.37 -2.59
N THR A 171 -9.29 -25.56 -2.15
CA THR A 171 -8.69 -26.62 -2.96
C THR A 171 -9.49 -27.90 -2.77
N THR A 172 -9.17 -28.93 -3.56
CA THR A 172 -9.80 -30.25 -3.41
C THR A 172 -9.59 -30.90 -2.04
N THR A 173 -8.59 -30.46 -1.27
CA THR A 173 -8.22 -31.06 0.02
C THR A 173 -8.36 -30.10 1.21
N GLN A 174 -8.59 -28.81 0.97
CA GLN A 174 -8.62 -27.78 2.02
C GLN A 174 -9.64 -26.70 1.68
N LYS A 175 -10.45 -26.32 2.66
CA LYS A 175 -11.33 -25.15 2.58
C LYS A 175 -10.53 -23.85 2.46
N HIS A 176 -11.16 -22.84 1.88
CA HIS A 176 -10.60 -21.49 1.79
C HIS A 176 -10.17 -20.94 3.15
N GLY A 177 -9.30 -19.92 3.12
CA GLY A 177 -8.89 -19.20 4.33
C GLY A 177 -10.07 -18.47 4.95
N THR A 178 -10.05 -18.27 6.27
CA THR A 178 -11.05 -17.47 6.98
C THR A 178 -10.39 -16.24 7.55
N ALA A 179 -10.99 -15.07 7.35
CA ALA A 179 -10.55 -13.87 8.04
C ALA A 179 -10.77 -14.02 9.55
N THR A 180 -9.78 -13.62 10.34
CA THR A 180 -9.90 -13.64 11.80
C THR A 180 -10.94 -12.62 12.27
N THR A 181 -11.52 -12.82 13.47
CA THR A 181 -12.51 -11.88 14.04
C THR A 181 -12.00 -10.44 14.08
N GLY A 182 -10.70 -10.25 14.37
CA GLY A 182 -10.09 -8.92 14.38
C GLY A 182 -9.96 -8.29 12.99
N GLN A 183 -9.73 -9.09 11.95
CA GLN A 183 -9.72 -8.61 10.55
C GLN A 183 -11.13 -8.23 10.11
N VAL A 184 -12.14 -9.07 10.38
CA VAL A 184 -13.54 -8.75 10.07
C VAL A 184 -13.96 -7.44 10.72
N ALA A 185 -13.75 -7.29 12.03
CA ALA A 185 -14.07 -6.05 12.74
C ALA A 185 -13.34 -4.81 12.18
N TYR A 186 -12.12 -4.97 11.66
CA TYR A 186 -11.37 -3.88 11.04
C TYR A 186 -11.90 -3.52 9.64
N LEU A 187 -12.31 -4.52 8.85
CA LEU A 187 -12.96 -4.31 7.57
C LEU A 187 -14.32 -3.62 7.75
N ASP A 188 -15.09 -4.01 8.77
CA ASP A 188 -16.35 -3.35 9.14
C ASP A 188 -16.13 -1.88 9.52
N LEU A 189 -15.09 -1.59 10.31
CA LEU A 189 -14.69 -0.23 10.65
C LEU A 189 -14.39 0.59 9.38
N LEU A 190 -13.51 0.10 8.50
CA LEU A 190 -13.17 0.80 7.26
C LEU A 190 -14.39 0.98 6.33
N THR A 191 -15.29 0.01 6.31
CA THR A 191 -16.56 0.09 5.56
C THR A 191 -17.45 1.20 6.12
N SER A 192 -17.54 1.32 7.45
CA SER A 192 -18.29 2.42 8.09
C SER A 192 -17.70 3.80 7.82
N GLU A 193 -16.39 3.86 7.54
CA GLU A 193 -15.67 5.07 7.12
C GLU A 193 -15.71 5.31 5.58
N GLY A 194 -16.54 4.58 4.84
CA GLY A 194 -16.79 4.82 3.41
C GLY A 194 -15.82 4.12 2.44
N TYR A 195 -15.06 3.12 2.88
CA TYR A 195 -14.22 2.30 2.00
C TYR A 195 -14.96 1.03 1.54
N TYR A 196 -14.67 0.55 0.33
CA TYR A 196 -15.10 -0.78 -0.08
C TYR A 196 -14.07 -1.82 0.37
N CYS A 197 -14.49 -2.80 1.18
CA CYS A 197 -13.58 -3.71 1.90
C CYS A 197 -13.87 -5.21 1.68
N PRO A 198 -13.69 -5.76 0.46
CA PRO A 198 -13.95 -7.17 0.19
C PRO A 198 -12.84 -8.10 0.70
N ILE A 199 -13.24 -9.31 1.06
CA ILE A 199 -12.35 -10.47 1.20
C ILE A 199 -12.28 -11.18 -0.16
N CYS A 200 -11.07 -11.44 -0.65
CA CYS A 200 -10.83 -12.11 -1.93
C CYS A 200 -10.05 -13.41 -1.75
N TYR A 201 -10.48 -14.48 -2.43
CA TYR A 201 -9.91 -15.82 -2.26
C TYR A 201 -8.93 -16.23 -3.36
N SER A 202 -8.77 -15.40 -4.39
CA SER A 202 -7.83 -15.64 -5.48
C SER A 202 -7.38 -14.35 -6.15
N ALA A 203 -6.30 -14.43 -6.92
CA ALA A 203 -5.81 -13.33 -7.75
C ALA A 203 -6.87 -12.85 -8.75
N LEU A 204 -7.60 -13.77 -9.37
CA LEU A 204 -8.63 -13.45 -10.36
C LEU A 204 -9.87 -12.82 -9.71
N ASP A 205 -10.23 -13.29 -8.51
CA ASP A 205 -11.32 -12.68 -7.73
C ASP A 205 -10.98 -11.23 -7.36
N ALA A 206 -9.79 -11.00 -6.81
CA ALA A 206 -9.31 -9.65 -6.49
C ALA A 206 -9.18 -8.75 -7.72
N LEU A 207 -8.68 -9.28 -8.85
CA LEU A 207 -8.60 -8.53 -10.11
C LEU A 207 -10.00 -8.15 -10.62
N THR A 208 -10.95 -9.08 -10.58
CA THR A 208 -12.34 -8.84 -10.97
C THR A 208 -12.95 -7.72 -10.12
N VAL A 209 -12.75 -7.76 -8.81
CA VAL A 209 -13.18 -6.72 -7.88
C VAL A 209 -12.58 -5.36 -8.26
N ILE A 210 -11.27 -5.28 -8.50
CA ILE A 210 -10.60 -4.01 -8.87
C ILE A 210 -11.16 -3.47 -10.19
N LEU A 211 -11.36 -4.33 -11.19
CA LEU A 211 -11.88 -3.93 -12.50
C LEU A 211 -13.33 -3.44 -12.40
N GLN A 212 -14.19 -4.14 -11.66
CA GLN A 212 -15.57 -3.69 -11.43
C GLN A 212 -15.62 -2.36 -10.66
N TYR A 213 -14.81 -2.24 -9.60
CA TYR A 213 -14.71 -1.03 -8.80
C TYR A 213 -14.27 0.18 -9.63
N GLN A 214 -13.34 -0.02 -10.56
CA GLN A 214 -12.82 1.02 -11.45
C GLN A 214 -13.88 1.62 -12.37
N GLU A 215 -14.89 0.83 -12.75
CA GLU A 215 -15.97 1.21 -13.67
C GLU A 215 -17.12 1.95 -12.99
N LEU A 216 -17.18 1.99 -11.65
CA LEU A 216 -18.23 2.69 -10.92
C LEU A 216 -18.20 4.20 -11.21
N LYS A 217 -19.36 4.71 -11.63
CA LYS A 217 -19.64 6.14 -11.77
C LYS A 217 -20.05 6.74 -10.43
N GLU A 218 -20.01 8.06 -10.35
CA GLU A 218 -20.43 8.78 -9.14
C GLU A 218 -21.83 8.35 -8.67
N GLY A 219 -21.93 8.02 -7.38
CA GLY A 219 -23.19 7.55 -6.77
C GLY A 219 -23.49 6.06 -6.97
N GLU A 220 -22.76 5.34 -7.82
CA GLU A 220 -22.93 3.89 -7.98
C GLU A 220 -22.32 3.12 -6.80
N VAL A 221 -22.93 1.98 -6.48
CA VAL A 221 -22.46 1.04 -5.46
C VAL A 221 -21.89 -0.20 -6.13
N MET A 222 -20.96 -0.88 -5.45
CA MET A 222 -20.49 -2.18 -5.93
C MET A 222 -21.67 -3.15 -6.02
N PRO A 223 -21.78 -3.95 -7.10
CA PRO A 223 -22.82 -4.97 -7.18
C PRO A 223 -22.65 -5.98 -6.04
N GLU A 224 -23.77 -6.56 -5.62
CA GLU A 224 -23.72 -7.68 -4.68
C GLU A 224 -22.83 -8.79 -5.25
N ARG A 225 -21.85 -9.22 -4.45
CA ARG A 225 -21.03 -10.37 -4.80
C ARG A 225 -21.85 -11.61 -4.48
N CYS A 226 -22.29 -12.34 -5.51
CA CYS A 226 -22.96 -13.62 -5.33
C CYS A 226 -22.12 -14.50 -4.40
N ALA A 227 -22.75 -15.01 -3.33
CA ALA A 227 -22.13 -15.87 -2.32
C ALA A 227 -21.71 -17.27 -2.85
N GLU A 228 -21.73 -17.50 -4.16
CA GLU A 228 -21.30 -18.77 -4.78
C GLU A 228 -19.82 -19.10 -4.50
N PHE A 229 -19.05 -18.16 -3.95
CA PHE A 229 -17.70 -18.40 -3.42
C PHE A 229 -17.53 -17.99 -1.94
N GLY A 230 -18.46 -18.36 -1.06
CA GLY A 230 -18.11 -18.61 0.35
C GLY A 230 -18.83 -17.80 1.43
N MET A 231 -20.14 -17.95 1.55
CA MET A 231 -20.80 -17.92 2.87
C MET A 231 -21.35 -19.32 3.15
N ILE A 232 -20.81 -19.98 4.18
CA ILE A 232 -21.43 -21.15 4.81
C ILE A 232 -21.98 -20.64 6.14
N ASP A 233 -23.28 -20.85 6.35
CA ASP A 233 -23.99 -20.69 7.62
C ASP A 233 -23.32 -21.46 8.78
#